data_AF-A0A6C0GEV4-F1
#
_entry.id   AF-A0A6C0GEV4-F1
#
_cell.length_a   1.000
_cell.length_b   1.000
_cell.length_c   1.000
_cell.angle_alpha   90.00
_cell.angle_beta   90.00
_cell.angle_gamma   90.00
#
_symmetry.space_group_name_H-M   'P 1'
#
loop_
_entity.id
_entity.type
_entity.pdbx_description
1 polymer ?
#
loop_
_entity_poly.entity_id
_entity_poly.type
_entity_poly.pdbx_seq_one_letter_code
_entity_poly.pdbx_strand_id
1 'polypeptide(L)'
;MTMKYHGWIELNYTEGWRKFEGKEVIYSEYIQSIRLITIKLEELVEKEIFDIPKSDVSILVSIDDMTTVHLSGKRNHWRSGPIKLLQWIQQNAPGSHGQIHIHDDEHGTLDEVYKIYRLTNNAIVESIETELKPLID
;
A
#
# COMPACT_ATOMS: atom_id res chain seq x y z
N MET A 1 -23.10 2.14 6.20
CA MET A 1 -21.82 1.65 6.73
C MET A 1 -20.82 1.74 5.61
N THR A 2 -19.90 2.68 5.74
CA THR A 2 -19.02 3.14 4.69
C THR A 2 -17.59 3.29 5.23
N MET A 3 -16.70 2.49 4.68
CA MET A 3 -15.27 2.61 4.86
C MET A 3 -14.69 3.60 3.85
N LYS A 4 -13.89 4.55 4.32
CA LYS A 4 -13.06 5.43 3.48
C LYS A 4 -11.61 5.01 3.64
N TYR A 5 -10.87 4.97 2.54
CA TYR A 5 -9.43 4.77 2.60
C TYR A 5 -8.72 5.69 1.64
N HIS A 6 -7.49 6.07 2.00
CA HIS A 6 -6.58 6.73 1.10
C HIS A 6 -5.12 6.54 1.55
N GLY A 7 -4.19 6.48 0.62
CA GLY A 7 -2.80 6.29 0.94
C GLY A 7 -1.91 6.13 -0.27
N TRP A 8 -0.63 5.90 0.01
CA TRP A 8 0.38 5.67 -1.00
C TRP A 8 1.41 4.68 -0.47
N ILE A 9 2.02 3.93 -1.39
CA ILE A 9 3.10 2.99 -1.12
C ILE A 9 4.14 3.15 -2.23
N GLU A 10 5.39 3.45 -1.86
CA GLU A 10 6.52 3.37 -2.77
C GLU A 10 6.99 1.92 -2.82
N LEU A 11 7.01 1.34 -4.02
CA LEU A 11 7.53 -0.01 -4.22
C LEU A 11 9.04 0.01 -4.23
N ASN A 12 9.63 -0.82 -3.39
CA ASN A 12 11.07 -0.96 -3.29
C ASN A 12 11.44 -2.42 -2.97
N TYR A 13 12.54 -2.89 -3.54
CA TYR A 13 12.97 -4.28 -3.47
C TYR A 13 14.29 -4.36 -2.70
N THR A 14 14.24 -4.84 -1.46
CA THR A 14 15.43 -4.93 -0.58
C THR A 14 15.97 -6.35 -0.41
N GLU A 15 15.44 -7.37 -1.09
CA GLU A 15 15.98 -8.74 -0.95
C GLU A 15 17.46 -8.85 -1.40
N GLY A 16 17.95 -7.88 -2.19
CA GLY A 16 19.37 -7.73 -2.50
C GLY A 16 20.24 -7.19 -1.35
N TRP A 17 19.69 -6.51 -0.34
CA TRP A 17 20.47 -5.94 0.78
C TRP A 17 20.70 -6.93 1.93
N ARG A 18 19.87 -7.97 2.08
CA ARG A 18 19.99 -8.97 3.16
C ARG A 18 20.72 -10.26 2.77
N LYS A 19 21.06 -10.47 1.49
CA LYS A 19 21.75 -11.69 1.03
C LYS A 19 23.18 -11.50 0.51
N PHE A 20 23.74 -10.30 0.58
CA PHE A 20 25.09 -10.07 0.10
C PHE A 20 25.91 -9.34 1.15
N GLU A 21 26.40 -10.11 2.12
CA GLU A 21 27.71 -9.83 2.69
C GLU A 21 28.74 -9.80 1.54
N GLY A 22 29.02 -8.60 1.02
CA GLY A 22 30.19 -8.33 0.19
C GLY A 22 30.05 -8.44 -1.34
N LYS A 23 28.85 -8.42 -1.93
CA LYS A 23 28.70 -8.26 -3.40
C LYS A 23 27.65 -7.20 -3.77
N GLU A 24 28.05 -6.32 -4.67
CA GLU A 24 27.26 -5.23 -5.24
C GLU A 24 26.09 -5.83 -6.04
N VAL A 25 24.85 -5.48 -5.67
CA VAL A 25 23.67 -5.81 -6.48
C VAL A 25 23.73 -4.95 -7.74
N ILE A 26 23.68 -5.57 -8.92
CA ILE A 26 23.73 -4.82 -10.17
C ILE A 26 22.42 -4.03 -10.28
N TYR A 27 22.49 -2.70 -10.37
CA TYR A 27 21.33 -1.79 -10.47
C TYR A 27 20.27 -2.26 -11.47
N SER A 28 20.67 -2.88 -12.59
CA SER A 28 19.77 -3.45 -13.59
C SER A 28 18.87 -4.58 -13.08
N GLU A 29 19.36 -5.44 -12.18
CA GLU A 29 18.58 -6.55 -11.62
C GLU A 29 17.51 -6.04 -10.64
N TYR A 30 17.83 -4.97 -9.90
CA TYR A 30 16.88 -4.27 -9.05
C TYR A 30 15.72 -3.68 -9.87
N ILE A 31 16.03 -2.92 -10.92
CA ILE A 31 15.03 -2.31 -11.79
C ILE A 31 14.14 -3.37 -12.46
N GLN A 32 14.72 -4.46 -12.94
CA GLN A 32 13.96 -5.57 -13.52
C GLN A 32 13.00 -6.20 -12.50
N SER A 33 13.45 -6.38 -11.26
CA SER A 33 12.63 -6.97 -10.19
C SER A 33 11.43 -6.08 -9.86
N ILE A 34 11.65 -4.77 -9.70
CA ILE A 34 10.55 -3.82 -9.48
C ILE A 34 9.57 -3.84 -10.66
N ARG A 35 10.05 -3.82 -11.90
CA ARG A 35 9.17 -3.89 -13.08
C ARG A 35 8.30 -5.15 -13.10
N LEU A 36 8.85 -6.31 -12.78
CA LEU A 36 8.09 -7.56 -12.71
C LEU A 36 7.03 -7.53 -11.60
N ILE A 37 7.37 -6.98 -10.44
CA ILE A 37 6.42 -6.77 -9.33
C ILE A 37 5.31 -5.82 -9.75
N THR A 38 5.64 -4.70 -10.39
CA THR A 38 4.68 -3.71 -10.88
C THR A 38 3.69 -4.34 -11.86
N ILE A 39 4.18 -5.07 -12.87
CA ILE A 39 3.34 -5.79 -13.84
C ILE A 39 2.41 -6.78 -13.12
N LYS A 40 2.95 -7.52 -12.15
CA LYS A 40 2.16 -8.50 -11.40
C LYS A 40 1.08 -7.82 -10.56
N LEU A 41 1.41 -6.70 -9.92
CA LEU A 41 0.46 -5.92 -9.13
C LEU A 41 -0.65 -5.34 -10.00
N GLU A 42 -0.32 -4.79 -11.17
CA GLU A 42 -1.30 -4.33 -12.17
C GLU A 42 -2.27 -5.45 -12.56
N GLU A 43 -1.76 -6.66 -12.84
CA GLU A 43 -2.59 -7.82 -13.17
C GLU A 43 -3.58 -8.18 -12.04
N LEU A 44 -3.11 -8.15 -10.79
CA LEU A 44 -3.93 -8.48 -9.61
C LEU A 44 -4.98 -7.41 -9.32
N VAL A 45 -4.63 -6.14 -9.53
CA VAL A 45 -5.56 -5.00 -9.42
C VAL A 45 -6.61 -5.04 -10.52
N GLU A 46 -6.22 -5.35 -11.77
CA GLU A 46 -7.15 -5.50 -12.90
C GLU A 46 -8.22 -6.57 -12.63
N LYS A 47 -7.80 -7.66 -11.97
CA LYS A 47 -8.65 -8.78 -11.59
C LYS A 47 -9.38 -8.57 -10.26
N GLU A 48 -9.21 -7.41 -9.62
CA GLU A 48 -9.80 -7.04 -8.33
C GLU A 48 -9.54 -8.10 -7.22
N ILE A 49 -8.39 -8.78 -7.28
CA ILE A 49 -8.04 -9.90 -6.37
C ILE A 49 -8.01 -9.48 -4.91
N PHE A 50 -7.71 -8.21 -4.65
CA PHE A 50 -7.67 -7.65 -3.30
C PHE A 50 -9.05 -7.25 -2.78
N ASP A 51 -10.14 -7.50 -3.48
CA ASP A 51 -11.46 -6.91 -3.17
C ASP A 51 -11.42 -5.37 -3.13
N ILE A 52 -10.57 -4.78 -3.99
CA ILE A 52 -10.47 -3.34 -4.22
C ILE A 52 -10.85 -3.11 -5.68
N PRO A 53 -11.81 -2.22 -5.96
CA PRO A 53 -12.13 -1.87 -7.34
C PRO A 53 -10.91 -1.27 -8.04
N LYS A 54 -10.67 -1.65 -9.30
CA LYS A 54 -9.54 -1.12 -10.07
C LYS A 54 -9.50 0.42 -10.06
N SER A 55 -10.67 1.06 -10.09
CA SER A 55 -10.81 2.52 -10.07
C SER A 55 -10.19 3.20 -8.85
N ASP A 56 -9.96 2.45 -7.77
CA ASP A 56 -9.49 2.98 -6.50
C ASP A 56 -7.97 2.87 -6.37
N VAL A 57 -7.29 2.24 -7.34
CA VAL A 57 -5.85 2.02 -7.36
C VAL A 57 -5.23 2.70 -8.58
N SER A 58 -4.21 3.51 -8.34
CA SER A 58 -3.38 4.09 -9.39
C SER A 58 -1.94 3.66 -9.19
N ILE A 59 -1.34 3.03 -10.18
CA ILE A 59 0.08 2.64 -10.17
C ILE A 59 0.81 3.61 -11.09
N LEU A 60 1.75 4.36 -10.53
CA LEU A 60 2.50 5.40 -11.23
C LEU A 60 3.97 4.99 -11.29
N VAL A 61 4.55 5.03 -12.49
CA VAL A 61 5.97 4.75 -12.72
C VAL A 61 6.64 6.04 -13.19
N SER A 62 7.65 6.51 -12.45
CA SER A 62 8.41 7.71 -12.78
C SER A 62 9.48 7.44 -13.84
N ILE A 63 10.09 8.51 -14.35
CA ILE A 63 11.22 8.44 -15.32
C ILE A 63 12.44 7.73 -14.70
N ASP A 64 12.61 7.81 -13.38
CA ASP A 64 13.72 7.20 -12.65
C ASP A 64 13.37 5.79 -12.14
N ASP A 65 12.39 5.12 -12.76
CA ASP A 65 11.90 3.77 -12.41
C ASP A 65 11.33 3.66 -10.97
N MET A 66 11.05 4.78 -10.31
CA MET A 66 10.34 4.79 -9.03
C MET A 66 8.87 4.46 -9.26
N THR A 67 8.37 3.40 -8.63
CA THR A 67 6.96 3.02 -8.71
C THR A 67 6.24 3.39 -7.43
N THR A 68 5.13 4.13 -7.54
CA THR A 68 4.23 4.42 -6.42
C THR A 68 2.83 3.88 -6.68
N VAL A 69 2.26 3.26 -5.66
CA VAL A 69 0.89 2.75 -5.64
C VAL A 69 0.06 3.69 -4.81
N HIS A 70 -0.89 4.37 -5.44
CA HIS A 70 -1.87 5.21 -4.77
C HIS A 70 -3.17 4.44 -4.63
N LEU A 71 -3.79 4.56 -3.45
CA LEU A 71 -5.04 3.93 -3.14
C LEU A 71 -6.00 4.99 -2.61
N SER A 72 -7.23 5.07 -3.11
CA SER A 72 -8.25 5.96 -2.57
C SER A 72 -9.67 5.49 -2.92
N GLY A 73 -10.57 5.47 -1.95
CA GLY A 73 -11.95 5.03 -2.19
C GLY A 73 -12.89 5.24 -1.00
N LYS A 74 -14.20 5.20 -1.28
CA LYS A 74 -15.29 5.23 -0.29
C LYS A 74 -16.26 4.11 -0.60
N ARG A 75 -16.34 3.11 0.26
CA ARG A 75 -16.97 1.82 -0.05
C ARG A 75 -17.79 1.27 1.12
N ASN A 76 -18.92 0.65 0.82
CA ASN A 76 -19.73 -0.02 1.84
C ASN A 76 -19.19 -1.45 2.04
N HIS A 77 -18.84 -1.83 3.28
CA HIS A 77 -18.46 -3.20 3.70
C HIS A 77 -17.09 -3.80 3.29
N TRP A 78 -16.19 -3.12 2.54
CA TRP A 78 -14.93 -3.71 2.06
C TRP A 78 -13.76 -3.74 3.07
N ARG A 79 -13.97 -4.30 4.26
CA ARG A 79 -13.07 -4.13 5.42
C ARG A 79 -11.63 -4.64 5.31
N SER A 80 -11.26 -5.37 4.25
CA SER A 80 -9.93 -5.99 4.16
C SER A 80 -9.11 -5.65 2.93
N GLY A 81 -9.69 -5.03 1.90
CA GLY A 81 -8.98 -4.92 0.62
C GLY A 81 -7.68 -4.13 0.68
N PRO A 82 -7.69 -2.89 1.20
CA PRO A 82 -6.47 -2.10 1.40
C PRO A 82 -5.37 -2.84 2.19
N ILE A 83 -5.78 -3.62 3.20
CA ILE A 83 -4.89 -4.40 4.06
C ILE A 83 -4.32 -5.61 3.30
N LYS A 84 -5.13 -6.31 2.49
CA LYS A 84 -4.68 -7.41 1.63
C LYS A 84 -3.64 -6.94 0.62
N LEU A 85 -3.83 -5.76 0.02
CA LEU A 85 -2.86 -5.15 -0.88
C LEU A 85 -1.55 -4.84 -0.15
N LEU A 86 -1.61 -4.25 1.05
CA LEU A 86 -0.41 -4.03 1.89
C LEU A 86 0.33 -5.32 2.21
N GLN A 87 -0.38 -6.36 2.62
CA GLN A 87 0.20 -7.68 2.94
C GLN A 87 0.87 -8.31 1.72
N TRP A 88 0.25 -8.19 0.55
CA TRP A 88 0.85 -8.67 -0.69
C TRP A 88 2.13 -7.91 -1.03
N ILE A 89 2.13 -6.57 -0.92
CA ILE A 89 3.32 -5.75 -1.17
C ILE A 89 4.42 -6.07 -0.14
N GLN A 90 4.10 -6.22 1.14
CA GLN A 90 5.04 -6.64 2.17
C GLN A 90 5.74 -7.96 1.79
N GLN A 91 4.97 -8.95 1.32
CA GLN A 91 5.50 -10.27 0.97
C GLN A 91 6.33 -10.28 -0.32
N ASN A 92 5.94 -9.49 -1.33
CA ASN A 92 6.53 -9.56 -2.68
C ASN A 92 7.54 -8.43 -2.95
N ALA A 93 7.48 -7.36 -2.18
CA ALA A 93 8.35 -6.19 -2.28
C ALA A 93 8.72 -5.68 -0.87
N PRO A 94 9.48 -6.45 -0.08
CA PRO A 94 9.72 -6.21 1.35
C PRO A 94 10.48 -4.91 1.67
N GLY A 95 11.05 -4.26 0.64
CA GLY A 95 11.72 -2.96 0.77
C GLY A 95 10.78 -1.78 0.69
N SER A 96 9.54 -2.01 0.25
CA SER A 96 8.54 -0.99 0.03
C SER A 96 8.18 -0.30 1.33
N HIS A 97 7.78 0.96 1.22
CA HIS A 97 7.37 1.74 2.36
C HIS A 97 6.23 2.69 2.00
N GLY A 98 5.42 3.06 2.98
CA GLY A 98 4.29 3.96 2.76
C GLY A 98 3.23 3.79 3.83
N GLN A 99 2.06 4.38 3.59
CA GLN A 99 0.97 4.33 4.54
C GLN A 99 -0.40 4.43 3.89
N ILE A 100 -1.38 3.78 4.51
CA ILE A 100 -2.80 3.87 4.16
C ILE A 100 -3.60 4.26 5.40
N HIS A 101 -4.41 5.29 5.25
CA HIS A 101 -5.43 5.70 6.20
C HIS A 101 -6.72 4.96 5.88
N ILE A 102 -7.36 4.40 6.90
CA ILE A 102 -8.65 3.72 6.82
C ILE A 102 -9.54 4.29 7.91
N HIS A 103 -10.72 4.74 7.52
CA HIS A 103 -11.77 5.22 8.40
C HIS A 103 -13.01 4.36 8.20
N ASP A 104 -13.49 3.70 9.25
CA ASP A 104 -14.65 2.81 9.25
C ASP A 104 -15.72 3.37 10.19
N ASP A 105 -16.93 3.62 9.69
CA ASP A 105 -18.04 4.22 10.43
C ASP A 105 -18.97 3.18 11.11
N GLU A 106 -18.59 1.90 11.12
CA GLU A 106 -19.44 0.78 11.55
C GLU A 106 -19.71 0.72 13.06
N HIS A 107 -18.92 1.41 13.89
CA HIS A 107 -19.20 1.53 15.31
C HIS A 107 -19.81 2.90 15.56
N GLY A 108 -21.13 2.98 15.70
CA GLY A 108 -21.92 4.21 15.85
C GLY A 108 -21.60 5.11 17.06
N THR A 109 -20.44 4.96 17.67
CA THR A 109 -19.76 6.02 18.40
C THR A 109 -19.06 6.93 17.38
N LEU A 110 -19.01 8.23 17.65
CA LEU A 110 -18.25 9.21 16.87
C LEU A 110 -16.73 8.98 17.04
N ASP A 111 -16.25 7.75 16.90
CA ASP A 111 -14.84 7.43 16.89
C ASP A 111 -14.31 7.88 15.53
N GLU A 112 -14.00 9.17 15.45
CA GLU A 112 -13.28 9.89 14.38
C GLU A 112 -11.85 9.35 14.18
N VAL A 113 -11.66 8.06 14.41
CA VAL A 113 -10.36 7.45 14.58
C VAL A 113 -9.96 6.85 13.25
N TYR A 114 -9.08 7.56 12.56
CA TYR A 114 -8.43 7.02 11.38
C TYR A 114 -7.41 5.98 11.83
N LYS A 115 -7.54 4.75 11.33
CA LYS A 115 -6.47 3.76 11.43
C LYS A 115 -5.44 4.05 10.35
N ILE A 116 -4.17 4.12 10.74
CA ILE A 116 -3.05 4.20 9.80
C ILE A 116 -2.35 2.86 9.81
N TYR A 117 -2.23 2.27 8.62
CA TYR A 117 -1.36 1.12 8.38
C TYR A 117 -0.11 1.60 7.67
N ARG A 118 1.04 1.49 8.32
CA ARG A 118 2.34 1.85 7.74
C ARG A 118 3.10 0.60 7.34
N LEU A 119 3.61 0.57 6.12
CA LEU A 119 4.58 -0.42 5.70
C LEU A 119 5.98 0.15 5.96
N THR A 120 6.70 -0.44 6.92
CA THR A 120 8.05 0.00 7.30
C THR A 120 8.91 -1.21 7.63
N ASN A 121 10.14 -1.28 7.13
CA ASN A 121 11.09 -2.36 7.44
C ASN A 121 10.51 -3.79 7.25
N ASN A 122 9.76 -4.02 6.18
CA ASN A 122 9.06 -5.28 5.93
C ASN A 122 8.04 -5.68 7.01
N ALA A 123 7.48 -4.70 7.74
CA ALA A 123 6.45 -4.88 8.74
C ALA A 123 5.28 -3.92 8.47
N ILE A 124 4.06 -4.41 8.69
CA ILE A 124 2.87 -3.58 8.73
C ILE A 124 2.62 -3.20 10.18
N VAL A 125 2.66 -1.90 10.46
CA VAL A 125 2.40 -1.34 11.78
C VAL A 125 1.06 -0.61 11.73
N GLU A 126 0.13 -1.00 12.59
CA GLU A 126 -1.13 -0.29 12.81
C GLU A 126 -0.93 0.78 13.89
N SER A 127 -1.42 1.99 13.63
CA SER A 127 -1.56 3.04 14.64
C SER A 127 -2.88 3.77 14.47
N ILE A 128 -3.25 4.52 15.50
CA ILE A 128 -4.41 5.39 15.50
C ILE A 128 -3.95 6.83 15.20
N GLU A 129 -4.69 7.51 14.34
CA GLU A 129 -4.56 8.94 14.08
C GLU A 129 -5.76 9.68 14.66
N THR A 130 -5.44 10.70 15.46
CA THR A 130 -6.42 11.46 16.26
C THR A 130 -6.48 12.93 15.85
N GLU A 131 -5.50 13.41 15.09
CA GLU A 131 -5.39 14.81 14.66
C GLU A 131 -6.04 15.04 13.29
N LEU A 132 -6.13 14.01 12.44
CA LEU A 132 -6.86 14.09 11.17
C LEU A 132 -8.36 13.99 11.40
N LYS A 133 -8.97 15.10 11.80
CA LYS A 133 -10.42 15.25 11.81
C LYS A 133 -10.88 15.92 10.52
N PRO A 134 -11.93 15.43 9.84
CA PRO A 134 -12.54 16.20 8.78
C PRO A 134 -12.94 17.57 9.36
N LEU A 135 -12.69 18.65 8.61
CA LEU A 135 -13.25 19.94 8.96
C LEU A 135 -14.77 19.79 8.83
N ILE A 136 -15.47 19.77 9.97
CA ILE A 136 -16.92 19.80 10.01
C ILE A 136 -17.30 21.29 10.02
N ASP A 137 -17.86 21.78 8.91
CA ASP A 137 -18.67 23.00 8.89
C ASP A 137 -20.13 22.66 9.26
#